data_AF-A0A095N430-F1
#
_entry.id   AF-A0A095N430-F1
#
_cell.length_a   1.000
_cell.length_b   1.000
_cell.length_c   1.000
_cell.angle_alpha   90.00
_cell.angle_beta   90.00
_cell.angle_gamma   90.00
#
_symmetry.space_group_name_H-M   'P 1'
#
loop_
_entity.id
_entity.type
_entity.pdbx_description
1 polymer ?
#
loop_
_entity_poly.entity_id
_entity_poly.type
_entity_poly.pdbx_seq_one_letter_code
_entity_poly.pdbx_strand_id
1 'polypeptide(L)'
;MFQMLPSMTFGRRLSVWWSCMWRQTLASAPVWILGVAIVGLSISRTHSAAGRPPSGGAAALAVATFFVCLVVCLPIAGYMVRGGFAAHALTAPERLAFRQALMVGLTTFGWAVLAALPISVATMPLRHAGYPLAGQAIGWVLNVAAGLYIVLPRQARRLRLLAGEAA
;
A
#
# COMPACT_ATOMS: atom_id res chain seq x y z
N MET A 1 -6.75 -15.22 -15.34
CA MET A 1 -6.59 -13.77 -15.04
C MET A 1 -5.73 -13.46 -13.80
N PHE A 2 -5.53 -14.39 -12.86
CA PHE A 2 -4.65 -14.25 -11.68
C PHE A 2 -3.31 -15.01 -11.79
N GLN A 3 -2.97 -15.46 -12.99
CA GLN A 3 -1.72 -16.19 -13.20
C GLN A 3 -0.57 -15.20 -13.26
N MET A 4 0.34 -15.32 -12.30
CA MET A 4 1.65 -14.71 -12.35
C MET A 4 2.45 -15.46 -13.40
N LEU A 5 2.97 -14.78 -14.43
CA LEU A 5 4.03 -15.35 -15.25
C LEU A 5 5.38 -14.71 -14.89
N PRO A 6 6.49 -15.48 -14.90
CA PRO A 6 6.51 -16.95 -14.97
C PRO A 6 5.76 -17.58 -13.78
N SER A 7 5.31 -18.83 -13.94
CA SER A 7 4.63 -19.53 -12.84
C SER A 7 5.59 -19.66 -11.66
N MET A 8 5.12 -19.27 -10.48
CA MET A 8 5.92 -19.28 -9.25
C MET A 8 5.24 -20.11 -8.18
N THR A 9 6.06 -20.85 -7.43
CA THR A 9 5.68 -21.51 -6.18
C THR A 9 5.22 -20.48 -5.15
N PHE A 10 4.40 -20.90 -4.18
CA PHE A 10 3.91 -20.04 -3.11
C PHE A 10 5.05 -19.33 -2.37
N GLY A 11 6.11 -20.06 -2.00
CA GLY A 11 7.27 -19.50 -1.29
C GLY A 11 7.98 -18.39 -2.09
N ARG A 12 8.14 -18.56 -3.40
CA ARG A 12 8.73 -17.51 -4.26
C ARG A 12 7.82 -16.29 -4.35
N ARG A 13 6.50 -16.47 -4.49
CA ARG A 13 5.54 -15.35 -4.48
C ARG A 13 5.56 -14.60 -3.16
N LEU A 14 5.60 -15.33 -2.04
CA LEU A 14 5.67 -14.76 -0.69
C LEU A 14 6.95 -13.95 -0.51
N SER A 15 8.10 -14.47 -0.95
CA SER A 15 9.38 -13.74 -0.91
C SER A 15 9.34 -12.45 -1.72
N VAL A 16 8.81 -12.48 -2.96
CA VAL A 16 8.70 -11.29 -3.82
C VAL A 16 7.76 -10.25 -3.19
N TRP A 17 6.58 -10.69 -2.74
CA TRP A 17 5.62 -9.82 -2.08
C TRP A 17 6.21 -9.18 -0.81
N TRP A 18 6.88 -9.98 0.02
CA TRP A 18 7.52 -9.52 1.25
C TRP A 18 8.60 -8.47 0.98
N SER A 19 9.45 -8.72 -0.01
CA SER A 19 10.48 -7.78 -0.47
C SER A 19 9.86 -6.47 -0.98
N CYS A 20 8.83 -6.57 -1.83
CA CYS A 20 8.12 -5.39 -2.35
C CYS A 20 7.44 -4.59 -1.23
N MET A 21 6.77 -5.28 -0.30
CA MET A 21 6.10 -4.68 0.85
C MET A 21 7.11 -3.90 1.70
N TRP A 22 8.21 -4.53 2.11
CA TRP A 22 9.20 -3.85 2.95
C TRP A 22 9.84 -2.65 2.27
N ARG A 23 10.20 -2.76 0.98
CA ARG A 23 10.76 -1.63 0.23
C ARG A 23 9.77 -0.46 0.15
N GLN A 24 8.49 -0.74 -0.10
CA GLN A 24 7.45 0.29 -0.12
C GLN A 24 7.25 0.93 1.25
N THR A 25 7.14 0.12 2.30
CA THR A 25 6.93 0.58 3.67
C THR A 25 8.10 1.45 4.14
N LEU A 26 9.34 0.98 3.97
CA LEU A 26 10.53 1.72 4.40
C LEU A 26 10.71 3.02 3.62
N ALA A 27 10.49 3.01 2.31
CA ALA A 27 10.61 4.23 1.50
C ALA A 27 9.50 5.24 1.76
N SER A 28 8.31 4.79 2.14
CA SER A 28 7.15 5.66 2.42
C SER A 28 7.09 6.11 3.88
N ALA A 29 7.76 5.40 4.80
CA ALA A 29 7.71 5.67 6.24
C ALA A 29 8.09 7.12 6.60
N PRO A 30 9.17 7.73 6.06
CA PRO A 30 9.52 9.10 6.38
C PRO A 30 8.40 10.10 6.02
N VAL A 31 7.74 9.89 4.89
CA VAL A 31 6.63 10.74 4.42
C VAL A 31 5.44 10.64 5.38
N TRP A 32 5.09 9.43 5.80
CA TRP A 32 4.01 9.20 6.77
C TRP A 32 4.32 9.75 8.15
N ILE A 33 5.54 9.52 8.65
CA ILE A 33 6.00 10.05 9.94
C ILE A 33 5.92 11.57 9.94
N LEU A 34 6.39 12.22 8.87
CA LEU A 34 6.32 13.67 8.73
C LEU A 34 4.87 14.16 8.69
N GLY A 35 3.99 13.51 7.92
CA GLY A 35 2.57 13.87 7.88
C GLY A 35 1.88 13.75 9.24
N VAL A 36 2.13 12.66 9.96
CA VAL A 36 1.60 12.46 11.32
C VAL A 36 2.16 13.52 12.28
N ALA A 37 3.45 13.85 12.19
CA ALA A 37 4.05 14.89 13.01
C ALA A 37 3.43 16.27 12.75
N ILE A 38 3.20 16.64 11.49
CA ILE A 38 2.54 17.91 11.11
C ILE A 38 1.13 18.00 11.71
N VAL A 39 0.32 16.94 11.53
CA VAL A 39 -1.05 16.89 12.07
C VAL A 39 -1.04 16.90 13.59
N GLY A 40 -0.18 16.08 14.21
CA GLY A 40 -0.04 16.00 15.66
C GLY A 40 0.36 17.33 16.28
N LEU A 41 1.38 18.00 15.74
CA LEU A 41 1.83 19.32 16.20
C LEU A 41 0.74 20.39 16.03
N SER A 42 -0.01 20.35 14.93
CA SER A 42 -1.12 21.28 14.71
C SER A 42 -2.24 21.09 15.74
N ILE A 43 -2.60 19.83 16.01
CA ILE A 43 -3.58 19.49 17.06
C ILE A 43 -3.06 19.93 18.42
N SER A 44 -1.81 19.63 18.78
CA SER A 44 -1.22 20.03 20.08
C SER A 44 -1.19 21.54 20.29
N ARG A 45 -0.95 22.32 19.23
CA ARG A 45 -0.96 23.79 19.29
C ARG A 45 -2.36 24.39 19.40
N THR A 46 -3.38 23.69 18.90
CA THR A 46 -4.78 24.15 18.92
C THR A 46 -5.57 23.62 20.11
N HIS A 47 -5.16 22.50 20.70
CA HIS A 47 -5.80 21.81 21.82
C HIS A 47 -5.01 21.93 23.13
N SER A 48 -4.66 23.15 23.55
CA SER A 48 -4.11 23.38 24.89
C SER A 48 -5.15 23.33 26.02
N ALA A 49 -6.44 23.16 25.71
CA ALA A 49 -7.53 23.03 26.69
C ALA A 49 -8.20 21.65 26.60
N ALA A 50 -8.14 20.87 27.68
CA ALA A 50 -8.64 19.51 27.76
C ALA A 50 -10.16 19.41 27.49
N GLY A 51 -10.58 18.44 26.66
CA GLY A 51 -11.97 17.97 26.59
C GLY A 51 -12.80 18.38 25.37
N ARG A 52 -12.27 19.14 24.41
CA ARG A 52 -13.01 19.46 23.16
C ARG A 52 -12.63 18.53 22.00
N PRO A 53 -13.61 18.07 21.18
CA PRO A 53 -13.33 17.29 19.97
C PRO A 53 -12.48 18.10 18.97
N PRO A 54 -11.71 17.43 18.09
CA PRO A 54 -10.86 18.11 17.12
C PRO A 54 -11.66 19.12 16.31
N SER A 55 -11.13 20.34 16.20
CA SER A 55 -11.77 21.38 15.39
C SER A 55 -11.92 20.95 13.93
N GLY A 56 -12.91 21.48 13.21
CA GLY A 56 -13.09 21.20 11.78
C GLY A 56 -11.84 21.51 10.95
N GLY A 57 -11.04 22.51 11.37
CA GLY A 57 -9.74 22.82 10.75
C GLY A 57 -8.70 21.71 10.93
N ALA A 58 -8.62 21.10 12.11
CA ALA A 58 -7.72 19.97 12.35
C ALA A 58 -8.11 18.73 11.54
N ALA A 59 -9.42 18.46 11.42
CA ALA A 59 -9.93 17.39 10.56
C ALA A 59 -9.60 17.64 9.07
N ALA A 60 -9.83 18.87 8.59
CA ALA A 60 -9.50 19.25 7.21
C ALA A 60 -7.99 19.14 6.94
N LEU A 61 -7.15 19.57 7.88
CA LEU A 61 -5.69 19.43 7.76
C LEU A 61 -5.26 17.96 7.72
N ALA A 62 -5.84 17.11 8.55
CA ALA A 62 -5.54 15.68 8.56
C ALA A 62 -5.91 15.03 7.20
N VAL A 63 -7.08 15.36 6.65
CA VAL A 63 -7.52 14.89 5.34
C VAL A 63 -6.59 15.39 4.23
N ALA A 64 -6.26 16.68 4.21
CA ALA A 64 -5.36 17.25 3.22
C ALA A 64 -3.96 16.61 3.28
N THR A 65 -3.41 16.46 4.48
CA THR A 65 -2.11 15.82 4.71
C THR A 65 -2.11 14.37 4.24
N PHE A 66 -3.18 13.62 4.51
CA PHE A 66 -3.35 12.25 4.03
C PHE A 66 -3.26 12.17 2.50
N PHE A 67 -3.99 13.03 1.78
CA PHE A 67 -3.94 13.06 0.31
C PHE A 67 -2.57 13.46 -0.23
N VAL A 68 -1.91 14.45 0.38
CA VAL A 68 -0.55 14.86 -0.01
C VAL A 68 0.44 13.70 0.17
N CYS A 69 0.44 13.07 1.35
CA CYS A 69 1.29 11.90 1.62
C CYS A 69 1.00 10.78 0.63
N LEU A 70 -0.26 10.51 0.33
CA LEU A 70 -0.67 9.49 -0.63
C LEU A 70 -0.14 9.80 -2.04
N VAL A 71 -0.31 11.03 -2.53
CA VAL A 71 0.19 11.45 -3.85
C VAL A 71 1.70 11.31 -3.95
N VAL A 72 2.44 11.64 -2.89
CA VAL A 72 3.91 11.49 -2.84
C VAL A 72 4.34 10.03 -2.75
N CYS A 73 3.64 9.21 -1.96
CA CYS A 73 3.96 7.80 -1.77
C CYS A 73 3.65 6.93 -2.99
N LEU A 74 2.68 7.31 -3.84
CA LEU A 74 2.33 6.54 -5.05
C LEU A 74 3.54 6.32 -6.00
N PRO A 75 4.25 7.35 -6.49
CA PRO A 75 5.41 7.14 -7.35
C PRO A 75 6.55 6.41 -6.62
N ILE A 76 6.77 6.68 -5.33
CA ILE A 76 7.75 5.95 -4.50
C ILE A 76 7.44 4.46 -4.51
N ALA A 77 6.18 4.09 -4.27
CA ALA A 77 5.74 2.71 -4.30
C ALA A 77 5.98 2.07 -5.68
N GLY A 78 5.72 2.80 -6.77
CA GLY A 78 6.02 2.33 -8.13
C GLY A 78 7.50 2.01 -8.36
N TYR A 79 8.40 2.90 -7.93
CA TYR A 79 9.84 2.66 -7.99
C TYR A 79 10.27 1.46 -7.14
N MET A 80 9.74 1.34 -5.92
CA MET A 80 10.07 0.26 -5.00
C MET A 80 9.55 -1.10 -5.46
N VAL A 81 8.36 -1.16 -6.06
CA VAL A 81 7.81 -2.37 -6.69
C VAL A 81 8.75 -2.84 -7.80
N ARG A 82 9.15 -1.94 -8.70
CA ARG A 82 10.12 -2.28 -9.75
C ARG A 82 11.44 -2.77 -9.15
N GLY A 83 11.96 -2.09 -8.13
CA GLY A 83 13.19 -2.52 -7.43
C GLY A 83 13.06 -3.91 -6.79
N GLY A 84 11.90 -4.23 -6.21
CA GLY A 84 11.61 -5.57 -5.68
C GLY A 84 11.58 -6.64 -6.77
N PHE A 85 10.91 -6.37 -7.90
CA PHE A 85 10.88 -7.29 -9.04
C PHE A 85 12.28 -7.51 -9.63
N ALA A 86 13.05 -6.45 -9.83
CA ALA A 86 14.43 -6.54 -10.32
C ALA A 86 15.34 -7.34 -9.36
N ALA A 87 15.21 -7.14 -8.04
CA ALA A 87 15.96 -7.89 -7.04
C ALA A 87 15.66 -9.40 -7.03
N HIS A 88 14.49 -9.81 -7.54
CA HIS A 88 14.10 -11.22 -7.67
C HIS A 88 14.25 -11.77 -9.10
N ALA A 89 15.00 -11.06 -9.96
CA ALA A 89 15.23 -11.40 -11.36
C ALA A 89 13.92 -11.63 -12.14
N LEU A 90 12.91 -10.80 -11.88
CA LEU A 90 11.64 -10.80 -12.60
C LEU A 90 11.63 -9.68 -13.63
N THR A 91 10.79 -9.82 -14.66
CA THR A 91 10.64 -8.79 -15.70
C THR A 91 10.33 -7.43 -15.07
N ALA A 92 11.24 -6.48 -15.27
CA ALA A 92 11.06 -5.08 -14.90
C ALA A 92 11.85 -4.20 -15.88
N PRO A 93 11.33 -3.03 -16.28
CA PRO A 93 12.04 -2.13 -17.18
C PRO A 93 13.31 -1.57 -16.51
N GLU A 94 14.36 -1.33 -17.30
CA GLU A 94 15.64 -0.77 -16.79
C GLU A 94 15.53 0.67 -16.28
N ARG A 95 14.59 1.44 -16.81
CA ARG A 95 14.30 2.80 -16.36
C ARG A 95 12.79 2.96 -16.31
N LEU A 96 12.33 3.69 -15.30
CA LEU A 96 10.92 3.91 -15.06
C LEU A 96 10.70 5.41 -14.99
N ALA A 97 10.01 5.96 -15.98
CA ALA A 97 9.66 7.38 -15.98
C ALA A 97 8.69 7.68 -14.82
N PHE A 98 8.68 8.92 -14.34
CA PHE A 98 7.82 9.31 -13.22
C PHE A 98 6.35 8.93 -13.43
N ARG A 99 5.81 9.18 -14.62
CA ARG A 99 4.43 8.80 -14.98
C ARG A 99 4.20 7.30 -14.90
N GLN A 100 5.16 6.50 -15.35
CA GLN A 100 5.07 5.05 -15.28
C GLN A 100 5.11 4.57 -13.82
N ALA A 101 5.93 5.20 -12.98
CA ALA A 101 6.04 4.87 -11.56
C ALA A 101 4.74 5.19 -10.83
N LEU A 102 4.18 6.36 -11.11
CA LEU A 102 2.85 6.75 -10.62
C LEU A 102 1.78 5.74 -11.03
N MET A 103 1.76 5.26 -12.28
CA MET A 103 0.79 4.26 -12.73
C MET A 103 0.96 2.89 -12.03
N VAL A 104 2.20 2.46 -11.78
CA VAL A 104 2.47 1.23 -11.02
C VAL A 104 2.03 1.39 -9.56
N GLY A 105 2.31 2.56 -8.97
CA GLY A 105 1.84 2.94 -7.63
C GLY A 105 0.31 2.92 -7.52
N LEU A 106 -0.38 3.57 -8.47
CA LEU A 106 -1.85 3.60 -8.54
C LEU A 106 -2.44 2.20 -8.71
N THR A 107 -1.81 1.35 -9.54
CA THR A 107 -2.25 -0.04 -9.70
C THR A 107 -2.10 -0.78 -8.37
N THR A 108 -0.95 -0.63 -7.70
CA THR A 108 -0.68 -1.27 -6.42
C THR A 108 -1.69 -0.83 -5.35
N PHE A 109 -1.83 0.48 -5.18
CA PHE A 109 -2.70 1.07 -4.17
C PHE A 109 -4.17 0.78 -4.47
N GLY A 110 -4.62 1.00 -5.71
CA GLY A 110 -6.02 0.79 -6.11
C GLY A 110 -6.47 -0.65 -5.87
N TRP A 111 -5.67 -1.64 -6.27
CA TRP A 111 -6.02 -3.05 -6.03
C TRP A 111 -5.88 -3.47 -4.57
N ALA A 112 -4.95 -2.89 -3.83
CA ALA A 112 -4.85 -3.11 -2.39
C ALA A 112 -6.10 -2.58 -1.67
N VAL A 113 -6.56 -1.37 -1.99
CA VAL A 113 -7.78 -0.78 -1.42
C VAL A 113 -9.02 -1.60 -1.80
N LEU A 114 -9.17 -1.94 -3.08
CA LEU A 114 -10.30 -2.75 -3.55
C LEU A 114 -10.35 -4.13 -2.88
N ALA A 115 -9.20 -4.72 -2.55
CA ALA A 115 -9.16 -5.98 -1.81
C ALA A 115 -9.37 -5.80 -0.30
N ALA A 116 -8.85 -4.71 0.29
CA ALA A 116 -8.95 -4.44 1.72
C ALA A 116 -10.37 -4.09 2.18
N LEU A 117 -11.17 -3.45 1.33
CA LEU A 117 -12.56 -3.09 1.62
C LEU A 117 -13.43 -4.30 1.99
N PRO A 118 -13.59 -5.34 1.15
CA PRO A 118 -14.39 -6.51 1.50
C PRO A 118 -13.83 -7.29 2.69
N ILE A 119 -12.49 -7.33 2.85
CA ILE A 119 -11.86 -7.96 4.02
C ILE A 119 -12.25 -7.21 5.31
N SER A 120 -12.26 -5.89 5.27
CA SER A 120 -12.64 -5.05 6.40
C SER A 120 -14.12 -5.24 6.76
N VAL A 121 -15.01 -5.31 5.76
CA VAL A 121 -16.44 -5.61 5.97
C VAL A 121 -16.61 -7.01 6.57
N ALA A 122 -15.89 -8.02 6.05
CA ALA A 122 -15.98 -9.39 6.53
C ALA A 122 -15.44 -9.57 7.97
N THR A 123 -14.45 -8.78 8.38
CA THR A 123 -13.84 -8.86 9.72
C THR A 123 -14.50 -7.94 10.74
N MET A 124 -15.33 -6.99 10.31
CA MET A 124 -16.04 -6.05 11.17
C MET A 124 -16.89 -6.73 12.25
N PRO A 125 -17.68 -7.80 11.97
CA PRO A 125 -18.48 -8.47 12.98
C PRO A 125 -17.64 -9.06 14.13
N LEU A 126 -16.50 -9.68 13.82
CA LEU A 126 -15.60 -10.23 14.84
C LEU A 126 -15.05 -9.14 15.76
N ARG A 127 -14.74 -7.96 15.21
CA ARG A 127 -14.24 -6.82 15.99
C ARG A 127 -15.32 -6.26 16.92
N HIS A 128 -16.58 -6.23 16.48
CA HIS A 128 -17.71 -5.77 17.29
C HIS A 128 -18.15 -6.82 18.32
N ALA A 129 -17.95 -8.11 18.05
CA ALA A 129 -18.28 -9.21 18.95
C ALA A 129 -17.26 -9.41 20.10
N GLY A 130 -16.34 -8.47 20.32
CA GLY A 130 -15.36 -8.54 21.41
C GLY A 130 -14.10 -9.36 21.10
N TYR A 131 -13.87 -9.75 19.84
CA TYR A 131 -12.66 -10.45 19.40
C TYR A 131 -11.78 -9.61 18.46
N PRO A 132 -11.30 -8.42 18.90
CA PRO A 132 -10.57 -7.50 18.03
C PRO A 132 -9.27 -8.09 17.49
N LEU A 133 -8.55 -8.90 18.29
CA LEU A 133 -7.31 -9.55 17.88
C LEU A 133 -7.54 -10.62 16.81
N ALA A 134 -8.58 -11.44 16.97
CA ALA A 134 -8.91 -12.48 15.99
C ALA A 134 -9.34 -11.84 14.65
N GLY A 135 -10.20 -10.82 14.71
CA GLY A 135 -10.60 -10.06 13.53
C GLY A 135 -9.39 -9.41 12.82
N GLN A 136 -8.44 -8.87 13.58
CA GLN A 136 -7.21 -8.29 13.04
C GLN A 136 -6.30 -9.35 12.40
N ALA A 137 -6.11 -10.50 13.05
CA ALA A 137 -5.28 -11.59 12.53
C ALA A 137 -5.85 -12.15 11.23
N ILE A 138 -7.16 -12.43 11.20
CA ILE A 138 -7.87 -12.89 9.98
C ILE A 138 -7.75 -11.84 8.88
N GLY A 139 -8.00 -10.57 9.22
CA GLY A 139 -7.86 -9.47 8.26
C GLY A 139 -6.46 -9.38 7.68
N TRP A 140 -5.43 -9.56 8.51
CA TRP A 140 -4.04 -9.54 8.06
C TRP A 140 -3.75 -10.71 7.10
N VAL A 141 -4.13 -11.94 7.46
CA VAL A 141 -3.95 -13.12 6.60
C VAL A 141 -4.65 -12.96 5.25
N LEU A 142 -5.90 -12.46 5.26
CA LEU A 142 -6.65 -12.20 4.03
C LEU A 142 -5.99 -11.10 3.18
N ASN A 143 -5.41 -10.06 3.81
CA ASN A 143 -4.68 -9.02 3.08
C ASN A 143 -3.38 -9.54 2.48
N VAL A 144 -2.66 -10.45 3.17
CA VAL A 144 -1.50 -11.14 2.59
C VAL A 144 -1.93 -11.96 1.38
N ALA A 145 -2.99 -12.75 1.50
CA ALA A 145 -3.52 -13.53 0.39
C ALA A 145 -3.93 -12.63 -0.79
N ALA A 146 -4.64 -11.53 -0.54
CA ALA A 146 -4.96 -10.54 -1.56
C ALA A 146 -3.71 -9.92 -2.19
N GLY A 147 -2.69 -9.61 -1.40
CA GLY A 147 -1.40 -9.13 -1.88
C GLY A 147 -0.76 -10.11 -2.87
N LEU A 148 -0.71 -11.39 -2.52
CA LEU A 148 -0.09 -12.44 -3.33
C LEU A 148 -0.86 -12.79 -4.60
N TYR A 149 -2.18 -12.86 -4.51
CA TYR A 149 -3.02 -13.40 -5.59
C TYR A 149 -3.72 -12.33 -6.41
N ILE A 150 -3.93 -11.11 -5.89
CA ILE A 150 -4.61 -10.02 -6.59
C ILE A 150 -3.62 -8.95 -7.00
N VAL A 151 -2.87 -8.38 -6.05
CA VAL A 151 -2.02 -7.20 -6.28
C VAL A 151 -0.76 -7.57 -7.06
N LEU A 152 -0.02 -8.58 -6.60
CA LEU A 152 1.26 -8.97 -7.16
C LEU A 152 1.19 -9.36 -8.65
N PRO A 153 0.22 -10.17 -9.14
CA PRO A 153 0.11 -10.48 -10.57
C PRO A 153 -0.19 -9.25 -11.43
N ARG A 154 -0.89 -8.25 -10.89
CA ARG A 154 -1.22 -7.01 -11.61
C ARG A 154 -0.03 -6.08 -11.69
N GLN A 155 0.78 -6.00 -10.63
CA GLN A 155 2.09 -5.34 -10.66
C GLN A 155 3.00 -5.98 -11.72
N ALA A 156 3.10 -7.31 -11.70
CA ALA A 156 3.90 -8.07 -12.66
C ALA A 156 3.47 -7.78 -14.10
N ARG A 157 2.15 -7.89 -14.39
CA ARG A 157 1.59 -7.60 -15.71
C ARG A 157 1.92 -6.17 -16.15
N ARG A 158 1.76 -5.18 -15.26
CA ARG A 158 2.03 -3.78 -15.58
C ARG A 158 3.50 -3.55 -15.91
N LEU A 159 4.41 -4.12 -15.12
CA LEU A 159 5.85 -3.97 -15.35
C LEU A 159 6.29 -4.63 -16.67
N ARG A 160 5.72 -5.77 -17.03
CA ARG A 160 5.97 -6.44 -18.33
C ARG A 160 5.52 -5.61 -19.52
N LEU A 161 4.31 -5.08 -19.46
CA LEU A 161 3.79 -4.17 -20.48
C LEU A 161 4.69 -2.92 -20.65
N LEU A 162 5.26 -2.43 -19.54
CA LEU A 162 6.20 -1.30 -19.56
C LEU A 162 7.61 -1.70 -20.03
N ALA A 163 7.99 -2.96 -19.91
CA ALA A 163 9.27 -3.50 -20.37
C ALA A 163 9.26 -3.87 -21.88
N GLY A 164 8.12 -3.73 -22.56
CA GLY A 164 7.99 -4.08 -23.98
C GLY A 164 7.80 -5.57 -24.24
N GLU A 165 7.66 -6.39 -23.20
CA GLU A 165 7.25 -7.79 -23.35
C GLU A 165 5.73 -7.81 -23.61
N ALA A 166 5.36 -7.80 -24.90
CA ALA A 166 4.02 -8.14 -25.34
C ALA A 166 3.73 -9.59 -24.91
N ALA A 167 2.54 -9.80 -24.34
CA ALA A 167 2.08 -11.04 -23.73
C ALA A 167 2.10 -12.24 -24.69
#